data_AF-A0A366D5C9-F1
#
_entry.id   AF-A0A366D5C9-F1
#
_cell.length_a   1.000
_cell.length_b   1.000
_cell.length_c   1.000
_cell.angle_alpha   90.00
_cell.angle_beta   90.00
_cell.angle_gamma   90.00
#
_symmetry.space_group_name_H-M   'P 1'
#
loop_
_entity.id
_entity.type
_entity.pdbx_description
1 polymer ?
#
loop_
_entity_poly.entity_id
_entity_poly.type
_entity_poly.pdbx_seq_one_letter_code
_entity_poly.pdbx_strand_id
1 'polypeptide(L)'
;MGSPQRFTLTDQGLLPTGTDVAAVLAEGDERALHAVWNTYHHRRTARDVLDAIDEGDFSSGCTFPDDAHAADAALREHPVVTPAQALEANRRLVAALTGNRWQVISDARAGGDSWSAIGSALDLPNTDEQQWFTRKTREHAEHSHNRREVDRAEIAVHFSDDRRDR
;
A
#
# COMPACT_ATOMS: atom_id res chain seq x y z
N MET A 1 -20.16 2.53 -8.12
CA MET A 1 -20.75 1.98 -6.88
C MET A 1 -19.60 1.38 -6.09
N GLY A 2 -19.26 1.93 -4.92
CA GLY A 2 -18.21 1.37 -4.08
C GLY A 2 -18.66 0.01 -3.54
N SER A 3 -17.82 -1.00 -3.65
CA SER A 3 -18.05 -2.30 -3.00
C SER A 3 -18.36 -2.07 -1.52
N PRO A 4 -19.35 -2.77 -0.94
CA PRO A 4 -19.64 -2.63 0.49
C PRO A 4 -18.37 -2.96 1.28
N GLN A 5 -18.00 -2.08 2.22
CA GLN A 5 -16.89 -2.35 3.13
C GLN A 5 -17.19 -3.62 3.91
N ARG A 6 -16.45 -4.68 3.60
CA ARG A 6 -16.65 -6.01 4.18
C ARG A 6 -16.18 -6.10 5.62
N PHE A 7 -15.33 -5.16 6.05
CA PHE A 7 -14.76 -5.09 7.39
C PHE A 7 -15.03 -3.71 8.00
N THR A 8 -15.53 -3.70 9.23
CA THR A 8 -15.71 -2.47 10.01
C THR A 8 -14.36 -2.01 10.55
N LEU A 9 -14.04 -0.74 10.31
CA LEU A 9 -12.81 -0.09 10.79
C LEU A 9 -13.18 1.04 11.75
N THR A 10 -12.24 1.41 12.62
CA THR A 10 -12.40 2.64 13.42
C THR A 10 -12.28 3.88 12.52
N ASP A 11 -12.66 5.05 13.04
CA ASP A 11 -12.51 6.33 12.32
C ASP A 11 -11.05 6.65 11.97
N GLN A 12 -10.11 6.09 12.74
CA GLN A 12 -8.67 6.20 12.51
C GLN A 12 -8.13 5.18 11.49
N GLY A 13 -9.00 4.35 10.91
CA GLY A 13 -8.61 3.30 9.98
C GLY A 13 -7.84 2.16 10.65
N LEU A 14 -8.16 1.84 11.92
CA LEU A 14 -7.60 0.72 12.66
C LEU A 14 -8.61 -0.43 12.76
N LEU A 15 -8.13 -1.63 13.06
CA LEU A 15 -8.98 -2.77 13.34
C LEU A 15 -9.52 -2.68 14.77
N PRO A 16 -10.84 -2.80 15.01
CA PRO A 16 -11.37 -2.86 16.36
C PRO A 16 -11.06 -4.21 17.01
N THR A 17 -10.95 -4.24 18.34
CA THR A 17 -10.81 -5.47 19.12
C THR A 17 -11.88 -6.49 18.75
N GLY A 18 -11.49 -7.76 18.73
CA GLY A 18 -12.35 -8.87 18.31
C GLY A 18 -12.36 -9.12 16.80
N THR A 19 -11.70 -8.29 16.00
CA THR A 19 -11.55 -8.54 14.55
C THR A 19 -10.69 -9.77 14.27
N ASP A 20 -11.17 -10.65 13.39
CA ASP A 20 -10.38 -11.74 12.83
C ASP A 20 -9.39 -11.20 11.77
N VAL A 21 -8.14 -11.01 12.20
CA VAL A 21 -7.05 -10.52 11.35
C VAL A 21 -6.76 -11.47 10.18
N ALA A 22 -6.95 -12.78 10.35
CA ALA A 22 -6.71 -13.75 9.27
C ALA A 22 -7.76 -13.63 8.17
N ALA A 23 -9.04 -13.43 8.54
CA ALA A 23 -10.10 -13.16 7.57
C ALA A 23 -9.86 -11.85 6.81
N VAL A 24 -9.43 -10.78 7.51
CA VAL A 24 -9.05 -9.52 6.86
C VAL A 24 -7.89 -9.73 5.88
N LEU A 25 -6.88 -10.51 6.25
CA LEU A 25 -5.77 -10.85 5.37
C LEU A 25 -6.12 -11.81 4.23
N ALA A 26 -7.26 -12.50 4.27
CA ALA A 26 -7.70 -13.35 3.18
C ALA A 26 -8.58 -12.57 2.19
N GLU A 27 -9.50 -11.75 2.70
CA GLU A 27 -10.60 -11.19 1.91
C GLU A 27 -10.59 -9.65 1.86
N GLY A 28 -9.73 -9.01 2.64
CA GLY A 28 -9.63 -7.56 2.75
C GLY A 28 -9.23 -6.89 1.45
N ASP A 29 -9.87 -5.75 1.21
CA ASP A 29 -9.47 -4.77 0.21
C ASP A 29 -8.25 -3.95 0.68
N GLU A 30 -7.75 -3.06 -0.16
CA GLU A 30 -6.59 -2.21 0.16
C GLU A 30 -6.78 -1.44 1.48
N ARG A 31 -8.00 -0.93 1.75
CA ARG A 31 -8.29 -0.18 2.97
C ARG A 31 -8.18 -1.09 4.21
N ALA A 32 -8.70 -2.31 4.13
CA ALA A 32 -8.61 -3.27 5.21
C ALA A 32 -7.16 -3.73 5.45
N LEU A 33 -6.36 -3.90 4.38
CA LEU A 33 -4.93 -4.21 4.49
C LEU A 33 -4.13 -3.07 5.14
N HIS A 34 -4.43 -1.81 4.79
CA HIS A 34 -3.88 -0.65 5.48
C HIS A 34 -4.23 -0.65 6.96
N ALA A 35 -5.45 -1.05 7.33
CA ALA A 35 -5.86 -1.14 8.72
C ALA A 35 -5.07 -2.20 9.50
N VAL A 36 -4.76 -3.37 8.91
CA VAL A 36 -3.87 -4.38 9.52
C VAL A 36 -2.49 -3.78 9.79
N TRP A 37 -1.91 -3.11 8.79
CA TRP A 37 -0.59 -2.48 8.90
C TRP A 37 -0.55 -1.39 9.97
N ASN A 38 -1.52 -0.47 9.95
CA ASN A 38 -1.61 0.63 10.90
C ASN A 38 -1.85 0.11 12.33
N THR A 39 -2.69 -0.92 12.50
CA THR A 39 -2.97 -1.53 13.81
C THR A 39 -1.71 -2.13 14.43
N TYR A 40 -0.87 -2.79 13.62
CA TYR A 40 0.42 -3.29 14.09
C TYR A 40 1.32 -2.16 14.60
N HIS A 41 1.49 -1.10 13.81
CA HIS A 41 2.33 0.04 14.20
C HIS A 41 1.80 0.78 15.41
N HIS A 42 0.50 1.03 15.46
CA HIS A 42 -0.14 1.71 16.57
C HIS A 42 0.07 0.95 17.89
N ARG A 43 -0.14 -0.38 17.88
CA ARG A 43 0.12 -1.23 19.05
C ARG A 43 1.59 -1.36 19.40
N ARG A 44 2.50 -1.32 18.41
CA ARG A 44 3.94 -1.33 18.67
C ARG A 44 4.36 -0.06 19.41
N THR A 45 3.96 1.10 18.91
CA THR A 45 4.25 2.38 19.58
C THR A 45 3.68 2.42 21.00
N ALA A 46 2.47 1.91 21.22
CA ALA A 46 1.91 1.83 22.56
C ALA A 46 2.75 0.95 23.52
N ARG A 47 3.32 -0.17 23.04
CA ARG A 47 4.24 -0.98 23.85
C ARG A 47 5.54 -0.24 24.13
N ASP A 48 6.15 0.36 23.09
CA ASP A 48 7.39 1.10 23.24
C ASP A 48 7.25 2.24 24.27
N VAL A 49 6.07 2.89 24.35
CA VAL A 49 5.75 3.89 25.38
C VAL A 49 5.68 3.28 26.78
N LEU A 50 4.97 2.15 26.95
CA LEU A 50 4.86 1.50 28.27
C LEU A 50 6.21 0.97 28.75
N ASP A 51 7.00 0.36 27.86
CA ASP A 51 8.34 -0.13 28.16
C ASP A 51 9.26 1.03 28.62
N ALA A 52 9.21 2.19 27.94
CA ALA A 52 9.98 3.38 28.33
C ALA A 52 9.56 3.93 29.71
N ILE A 53 8.26 3.91 30.02
CA ILE A 53 7.75 4.31 31.34
C ILE A 53 8.24 3.36 32.43
N ASP A 54 8.18 2.05 32.18
CA ASP A 54 8.65 1.01 33.12
C ASP A 54 10.16 1.09 33.36
N GLU A 55 10.94 1.44 32.33
CA GLU A 55 12.39 1.66 32.41
C GLU A 55 12.77 3.01 33.03
N GLY A 56 11.82 3.93 33.18
CA GLY A 56 12.07 5.29 33.64
C GLY A 56 12.88 6.12 32.63
N ASP A 57 12.74 5.85 31.33
CA ASP A 57 13.34 6.66 30.27
C ASP A 57 12.38 7.79 29.85
N PHE A 58 12.66 8.98 30.37
CA PHE A 58 11.88 10.20 30.14
C PHE A 58 12.43 11.07 29.00
N SER A 59 13.39 10.57 28.21
CA SER A 59 14.17 11.38 27.26
C SER A 59 13.37 11.94 26.09
N SER A 60 12.19 11.39 25.78
CA SER A 60 11.39 11.75 24.59
C SER A 60 10.14 12.63 24.87
N GLY A 61 9.90 13.07 26.11
CA GLY A 61 8.77 13.96 26.42
C GLY A 61 7.38 13.30 26.41
N CYS A 62 7.29 12.00 26.16
CA CYS A 62 6.10 11.16 26.35
C CYS A 62 6.03 10.74 27.83
N THR A 63 5.72 11.66 28.74
CA THR A 63 5.62 11.28 30.16
C THR A 63 4.66 12.14 30.95
N PHE A 64 3.38 11.90 30.70
CA PHE A 64 2.31 12.21 31.63
C PHE A 64 1.48 10.93 31.89
N PRO A 65 0.76 10.83 33.02
CA PRO A 65 -0.17 9.72 33.28
C PRO A 65 -1.14 9.44 32.11
N ASP A 66 -1.45 10.48 31.33
CA ASP A 66 -2.28 10.40 30.14
C ASP A 66 -1.66 9.56 29.02
N ASP A 67 -0.32 9.52 28.90
CA ASP A 67 0.39 8.73 27.89
C ASP A 67 0.31 7.22 28.19
N ALA A 68 0.46 6.85 29.46
CA ALA A 68 0.29 5.46 29.91
C ALA A 68 -1.14 4.99 29.68
N HIS A 69 -2.13 5.81 30.06
CA HIS A 69 -3.54 5.49 29.86
C HIS A 69 -3.91 5.37 28.38
N ALA A 70 -3.39 6.25 27.52
CA ALA A 70 -3.59 6.18 26.08
C ALA A 70 -2.94 4.93 25.46
N ALA A 71 -1.72 4.58 25.87
CA ALA A 71 -1.02 3.38 25.41
C ALA A 71 -1.78 2.10 25.81
N ASP A 72 -2.23 2.00 27.07
CA ASP A 72 -3.06 0.89 27.54
C ASP A 72 -4.38 0.79 26.77
N ALA A 73 -5.01 1.93 26.45
CA ALA A 73 -6.23 1.96 25.64
C ALA A 73 -5.98 1.39 24.24
N ALA A 74 -4.92 1.84 23.56
CA ALA A 74 -4.52 1.32 22.26
C ALA A 74 -4.30 -0.21 22.27
N LEU A 75 -3.73 -0.77 23.34
CA LEU A 75 -3.54 -2.22 23.46
C LEU A 75 -4.83 -3.00 23.75
N ARG A 76 -5.86 -2.36 24.32
CA ARG A 76 -7.16 -3.00 24.60
C ARG A 76 -8.17 -2.85 23.46
N GLU A 77 -8.12 -1.75 22.73
CA GLU A 77 -9.11 -1.37 21.71
C GLU A 77 -8.84 -2.00 20.34
N HIS A 78 -7.64 -2.56 20.14
CA HIS A 78 -7.22 -3.14 18.88
C HIS A 78 -6.77 -4.60 19.01
N PRO A 79 -6.99 -5.46 18.00
CA PRO A 79 -6.56 -6.85 18.03
C PRO A 79 -5.04 -6.96 17.96
N VAL A 80 -4.50 -8.07 18.46
CA VAL A 80 -3.09 -8.40 18.27
C VAL A 80 -2.84 -8.72 16.80
N VAL A 81 -2.03 -7.89 16.14
CA VAL A 81 -1.46 -8.17 14.82
C VAL A 81 -0.01 -8.58 15.00
N THR A 82 0.36 -9.75 14.49
CA THR A 82 1.75 -10.23 14.52
C THR A 82 2.60 -9.53 13.46
N PRO A 83 3.94 -9.46 13.64
CA PRO A 83 4.83 -8.93 12.61
C PRO A 83 4.67 -9.62 11.25
N ALA A 84 4.45 -10.94 11.23
CA ALA A 84 4.25 -11.70 9.99
C ALA A 84 2.95 -11.30 9.27
N GLN A 85 1.86 -11.07 10.02
CA GLN A 85 0.59 -10.59 9.47
C GLN A 85 0.71 -9.17 8.92
N ALA A 86 1.46 -8.29 9.61
CA ALA A 86 1.74 -6.95 9.12
C ALA A 86 2.57 -6.99 7.82
N LEU A 87 3.61 -7.84 7.75
CA LEU A 87 4.41 -8.03 6.54
C LEU A 87 3.58 -8.58 5.38
N GLU A 88 2.66 -9.51 5.64
CA GLU A 88 1.76 -10.01 4.59
C GLU A 88 0.83 -8.92 4.06
N ALA A 89 0.24 -8.11 4.95
CA ALA A 89 -0.54 -6.93 4.54
C ALA A 89 0.29 -5.97 3.69
N ASN A 90 1.53 -5.67 4.11
CA ASN A 90 2.44 -4.81 3.37
C ASN A 90 2.76 -5.36 1.98
N ARG A 91 3.09 -6.65 1.88
CA ARG A 91 3.38 -7.32 0.60
C ARG A 91 2.19 -7.19 -0.37
N ARG A 92 0.97 -7.40 0.12
CA ARG A 92 -0.25 -7.28 -0.68
C ARG A 92 -0.52 -5.82 -1.11
N LEU A 93 -0.31 -4.86 -0.21
CA LEU A 93 -0.42 -3.42 -0.53
C LEU A 93 0.60 -2.99 -1.59
N VAL A 94 1.86 -3.40 -1.45
CA VAL A 94 2.91 -3.12 -2.44
C VAL A 94 2.57 -3.73 -3.78
N ALA A 95 2.05 -4.97 -3.81
CA ALA A 95 1.61 -5.61 -5.04
C ALA A 95 0.47 -4.82 -5.72
N ALA A 96 -0.52 -4.37 -4.95
CA ALA A 96 -1.62 -3.56 -5.45
C ALA A 96 -1.14 -2.21 -6.01
N LEU A 97 -0.32 -1.47 -5.27
CA LEU A 97 0.27 -0.20 -5.71
C LEU A 97 1.15 -0.37 -6.96
N THR A 98 1.89 -1.46 -7.05
CA THR A 98 2.71 -1.78 -8.23
C THR A 98 1.84 -2.07 -9.45
N GLY A 99 0.73 -2.79 -9.29
CA GLY A 99 -0.26 -3.01 -10.34
C GLY A 99 -0.93 -1.71 -10.80
N ASN A 100 -1.36 -0.89 -9.84
CA ASN A 100 -1.97 0.42 -10.12
C ASN A 100 -0.98 1.35 -10.85
N ARG A 101 0.31 1.35 -10.47
CA ARG A 101 1.36 2.10 -11.21
C ARG A 101 1.44 1.67 -12.67
N TRP A 102 1.36 0.36 -12.95
CA TRP A 102 1.37 -0.14 -14.32
C TRP A 102 0.14 0.37 -15.11
N GLN A 103 -1.05 0.30 -14.53
CA GLN A 103 -2.27 0.83 -15.17
C GLN A 103 -2.17 2.32 -15.46
N VAL A 104 -1.72 3.12 -14.49
CA VAL A 104 -1.57 4.57 -14.64
C VAL A 104 -0.53 4.92 -15.71
N ILE A 105 0.59 4.18 -15.79
CA ILE A 105 1.56 4.36 -16.89
C ILE A 105 0.90 4.03 -18.24
N SER A 106 0.13 2.94 -18.32
CA SER A 106 -0.59 2.59 -19.56
C SER A 106 -1.56 3.69 -19.99
N ASP A 107 -2.30 4.30 -19.05
CA ASP A 107 -3.24 5.37 -19.35
C ASP A 107 -2.53 6.67 -19.74
N ALA A 108 -1.43 7.03 -19.06
CA ALA A 108 -0.61 8.18 -19.44
C ALA A 108 -0.06 8.03 -20.88
N ARG A 109 0.44 6.83 -21.21
CA ARG A 109 0.90 6.51 -22.57
C ARG A 109 -0.22 6.58 -23.60
N ALA A 110 -1.42 6.07 -23.28
CA ALA A 110 -2.58 6.19 -24.14
C ALA A 110 -3.06 7.65 -24.31
N GLY A 111 -2.86 8.48 -23.28
CA GLY A 111 -3.08 9.93 -23.31
C GLY A 111 -2.04 10.72 -24.11
N GLY A 112 -0.94 10.07 -24.52
CA GLY A 112 0.12 10.68 -25.33
C GLY A 112 1.33 11.18 -24.55
N ASP A 113 1.42 10.91 -23.25
CA ASP A 113 2.58 11.31 -22.45
C ASP A 113 3.85 10.57 -22.93
N SER A 114 4.93 11.33 -23.05
CA SER A 114 6.24 10.77 -23.39
C SER A 114 6.82 9.97 -22.21
N TRP A 115 7.71 9.03 -22.51
CA TRP A 115 8.50 8.34 -21.47
C TRP A 115 9.28 9.31 -20.59
N SER A 116 9.63 10.49 -21.11
CA SER A 116 10.30 11.53 -20.33
C SER A 116 9.42 12.20 -19.28
N ALA A 117 8.16 12.46 -19.63
CA ALA A 117 7.20 13.00 -18.68
C ALA A 117 6.89 11.98 -17.57
N ILE A 118 6.74 10.72 -17.95
CA ILE A 118 6.46 9.61 -17.02
C ILE A 118 7.66 9.35 -16.09
N GLY A 119 8.89 9.29 -16.61
CA GLY A 119 10.10 9.16 -15.80
C GLY A 119 10.26 10.30 -14.79
N SER A 120 10.05 11.53 -15.26
CA SER A 120 10.09 12.71 -14.38
C SER A 120 9.03 12.67 -13.27
N ALA A 121 7.82 12.14 -13.53
CA ALA A 121 6.78 12.01 -12.51
C ALA A 121 7.08 10.92 -11.47
N LEU A 122 7.93 9.96 -11.82
CA LEU A 122 8.32 8.84 -10.97
C LEU A 122 9.69 9.03 -10.30
N ASP A 123 10.32 10.18 -10.52
CA ASP A 123 11.69 10.52 -10.10
C ASP A 123 12.72 9.45 -10.50
N LEU A 124 12.60 8.97 -11.74
CA LEU A 124 13.44 7.91 -12.27
C LEU A 124 13.88 8.19 -13.72
N PRO A 125 15.00 7.62 -14.17
CA PRO A 125 15.48 7.81 -15.53
C PRO A 125 14.58 7.07 -16.53
N ASN A 126 14.11 7.75 -17.58
CA ASN A 126 13.17 7.24 -18.59
C ASN A 126 13.41 5.78 -19.06
N THR A 127 14.68 5.39 -19.20
CA THR A 127 15.09 4.05 -19.63
C THR A 127 14.69 2.95 -18.64
N ASP A 128 14.67 3.27 -17.35
CA ASP A 128 14.37 2.34 -16.26
C ASP A 128 12.86 2.13 -16.17
N GLU A 129 12.05 3.19 -16.34
CA GLU A 129 10.58 3.09 -16.40
C GLU A 129 10.13 2.25 -17.57
N GLN A 130 10.69 2.52 -18.76
CA GLN A 130 10.29 1.83 -19.98
C GLN A 130 10.63 0.33 -19.88
N GLN A 131 11.82 -0.01 -19.36
CA GLN A 131 12.21 -1.40 -19.13
C GLN A 131 11.34 -2.08 -18.07
N TRP A 132 11.08 -1.40 -16.95
CA TRP A 132 10.19 -1.90 -15.91
C TRP A 132 8.78 -2.16 -16.45
N PHE A 133 8.20 -1.20 -17.18
CA PHE A 133 6.86 -1.30 -17.74
C PHE A 133 6.78 -2.43 -18.76
N THR A 134 7.76 -2.54 -19.66
CA THR A 134 7.82 -3.63 -20.65
C THR A 134 7.86 -5.00 -19.99
N ARG A 135 8.68 -5.17 -18.94
CA ARG A 135 8.73 -6.43 -18.17
C ARG A 135 7.38 -6.71 -17.50
N LYS A 136 6.77 -5.71 -16.87
CA LYS A 136 5.47 -5.86 -16.21
C LYS A 136 4.34 -6.19 -17.17
N THR A 137 4.31 -5.59 -18.36
CA THR A 137 3.33 -5.92 -19.41
C THR A 137 3.43 -7.38 -19.82
N ARG A 138 4.65 -7.93 -19.97
CA ARG A 138 4.85 -9.36 -20.28
C ARG A 138 4.34 -10.26 -19.15
N GLU A 139 4.72 -9.96 -17.91
CA GLU A 139 4.24 -10.69 -16.73
C GLU A 139 2.69 -10.69 -16.63
N HIS A 140 2.06 -9.54 -16.92
CA HIS A 140 0.60 -9.43 -16.96
C HIS A 140 -0.02 -10.18 -18.15
N ALA A 141 0.60 -10.19 -19.32
CA ALA A 141 0.10 -10.92 -20.49
C ALA A 141 0.01 -12.44 -20.25
N GLU A 142 0.93 -12.98 -19.47
CA GLU A 142 0.98 -14.40 -19.12
C GLU A 142 -0.12 -14.81 -18.12
N HIS A 143 -0.56 -13.89 -17.25
CA HIS A 143 -1.40 -14.21 -16.10
C HIS A 143 -2.78 -13.53 -16.12
N SER A 144 -3.03 -12.56 -17.00
CA SER A 144 -4.25 -11.78 -17.01
C SER A 144 -5.34 -12.42 -17.88
N HIS A 145 -6.53 -12.56 -17.31
CA HIS A 145 -7.74 -12.89 -18.07
C HIS A 145 -8.33 -11.67 -18.80
N ASN A 146 -7.82 -10.44 -18.57
CA ASN A 146 -8.31 -9.22 -19.19
C ASN A 146 -7.46 -8.84 -20.42
N ARG A 147 -7.71 -9.52 -21.55
CA ARG A 147 -6.97 -9.31 -22.81
C ARG A 147 -7.00 -7.87 -23.33
N ARG A 148 -8.08 -7.13 -23.13
CA ARG A 148 -8.20 -5.74 -23.61
C ARG A 148 -7.24 -4.78 -22.91
N GLU A 149 -6.95 -5.02 -21.65
CA GLU A 149 -6.03 -4.22 -20.85
C GLU A 149 -4.56 -4.53 -21.21
N VAL A 150 -4.26 -5.80 -21.44
CA VAL A 150 -2.95 -6.25 -21.96
C VAL A 150 -2.68 -5.66 -23.34
N ASP A 151 -3.65 -5.76 -24.28
CA ASP A 151 -3.49 -5.24 -25.65
C ASP A 151 -3.23 -3.71 -25.65
N ARG A 152 -3.89 -2.97 -24.75
CA ARG A 152 -3.64 -1.52 -24.60
C ARG A 152 -2.22 -1.24 -24.12
N ALA A 153 -1.74 -2.00 -23.13
CA ALA A 153 -0.40 -1.82 -22.59
C ALA A 153 0.70 -2.23 -23.59
N GLU A 154 0.46 -3.26 -24.41
CA GLU A 154 1.37 -3.64 -25.51
C GLU A 154 1.49 -2.51 -26.55
N ILE A 155 0.37 -1.87 -26.92
CA ILE A 155 0.39 -0.69 -27.81
C ILE A 155 1.22 0.44 -27.17
N ALA A 156 1.05 0.70 -25.88
CA ALA A 156 1.76 1.74 -25.15
C ALA A 156 3.30 1.54 -25.12
N VAL A 157 3.77 0.29 -25.12
CA VAL A 157 5.20 -0.07 -25.23
C VAL A 157 5.75 0.32 -26.62
N HIS A 158 4.99 0.05 -27.67
CA HIS A 158 5.45 0.19 -29.07
C HIS A 158 5.25 1.58 -29.67
N PHE A 159 4.47 2.45 -29.02
CA PHE A 159 4.26 3.83 -29.45
C PHE A 159 5.50 4.72 -29.17
N SER A 160 6.66 4.40 -29.75
CA SER A 160 7.86 5.24 -29.66
C SER A 160 7.58 6.68 -30.10
N ASP A 161 8.38 7.62 -29.56
CA ASP A 161 8.39 9.08 -29.71
C ASP A 161 8.48 9.62 -31.17
N ASP A 162 7.86 8.96 -32.14
CA ASP A 162 7.90 9.24 -33.59
C ASP A 162 7.09 10.49 -34.01
N ARG A 163 6.80 11.37 -33.04
CA ARG A 163 6.21 12.70 -33.27
C ARG A 163 7.11 13.87 -32.85
N ARG A 164 8.38 13.62 -32.54
CA ARG A 164 9.40 14.68 -32.59
C ARG A 164 9.93 14.74 -34.01
N ASP A 165 9.22 15.44 -34.91
CA ASP A 165 9.68 16.04 -36.18
C ASP A 165 8.54 16.20 -37.21
N ARG A 166 7.43 16.83 -36.82
CA ARG A 166 6.51 17.48 -37.79
C ARG A 166 5.99 18.79 -37.24
#